data_AF-A0A4Z2HNS4-F1
#
_entry.id   AF-A0A4Z2HNS4-F1
#
_cell.length_a   1.000
_cell.length_b   1.000
_cell.length_c   1.000
_cell.angle_alpha   90.00
_cell.angle_beta   90.00
_cell.angle_gamma   90.00
#
_symmetry.space_group_name_H-M   'P 1'
#
loop_
_entity.id
_entity.type
_entity.pdbx_description
1 polymer ?
#
loop_
_entity_poly.entity_id
_entity_poly.type
_entity_poly.pdbx_seq_one_letter_code
_entity_poly.pdbx_strand_id
1 'polypeptide(L)'
;MRQVSSSLLQERGMVTLRWEKKTDSHGGATWRAKPVWEFSHLFSSVDSWHMADIPPISVHLKVCPYYQTSLLSEPVALSGMSDRQEGSQEERRSLVDHFARNRLQQ
;
A
#
# COMPACT_ATOMS: atom_id res chain seq x y z
N MET A 1 -14.20 -8.77 8.21
CA MET A 1 -12.82 -8.57 7.69
C MET A 1 -12.43 -9.63 6.65
N ARG A 2 -12.50 -10.94 6.94
CA ARG A 2 -12.12 -12.03 6.00
C ARG A 2 -12.72 -11.97 4.58
N GLN A 3 -14.02 -11.70 4.43
CA GLN A 3 -14.65 -11.61 3.09
C GLN A 3 -14.15 -10.40 2.29
N VAL A 4 -14.01 -9.23 2.91
CA VAL A 4 -13.48 -8.01 2.27
C VAL A 4 -12.01 -8.18 1.85
N SER A 5 -11.22 -8.90 2.68
CA SER A 5 -9.86 -9.26 2.31
C SER A 5 -9.84 -10.19 1.09
N SER A 6 -10.71 -11.20 1.05
CA SER A 6 -10.74 -12.17 -0.06
C SER A 6 -10.98 -11.57 -1.44
N SER A 7 -11.75 -10.48 -1.54
CA SER A 7 -11.96 -9.78 -2.82
C SER A 7 -10.75 -8.98 -3.28
N LEU A 8 -9.85 -8.59 -2.38
CA LEU A 8 -8.66 -7.78 -2.69
C LEU A 8 -7.39 -8.63 -2.83
N LEU A 9 -7.50 -9.95 -2.68
CA LEU A 9 -6.36 -10.86 -2.58
C LEU A 9 -5.52 -10.92 -3.87
N GLN A 10 -6.17 -10.80 -5.03
CA GLN A 10 -5.49 -10.72 -6.34
C GLN A 10 -4.85 -9.34 -6.60
N GLU A 11 -5.37 -8.27 -6.04
CA GLU A 11 -4.87 -6.90 -6.27
C GLU A 11 -3.80 -6.47 -5.25
N ARG A 12 -3.90 -6.96 -4.01
CA ARG A 12 -3.11 -6.50 -2.86
C ARG A 12 -2.49 -7.61 -2.02
N GLY A 13 -2.74 -8.87 -2.36
CA GLY A 13 -2.11 -10.02 -1.71
C GLY A 13 -0.67 -10.23 -2.20
N MET A 14 -0.03 -11.26 -1.66
CA MET A 14 1.26 -11.76 -2.15
C MET A 14 1.09 -13.17 -2.72
N VAL A 15 1.90 -13.51 -3.71
CA VAL A 15 1.93 -14.86 -4.28
C VAL A 15 3.01 -15.67 -3.57
N THR A 16 2.64 -16.82 -3.03
CA THR A 16 3.59 -17.80 -2.48
C THR A 16 3.48 -19.14 -3.20
N LEU A 17 4.56 -19.91 -3.18
CA LEU A 17 4.61 -21.23 -3.80
C LEU A 17 4.34 -22.30 -2.74
N ARG A 18 3.20 -22.97 -2.85
CA ARG A 18 2.85 -24.09 -1.97
C ARG A 18 3.15 -25.40 -2.68
N TRP A 19 3.97 -26.23 -2.03
CA TRP A 19 4.28 -27.57 -2.51
C TRP A 19 3.22 -28.56 -2.07
N GLU A 20 2.64 -29.28 -3.02
CA GLU A 20 1.67 -30.34 -2.75
C GLU A 20 2.23 -31.68 -3.24
N LYS A 21 2.15 -32.69 -2.38
CA LYS A 21 2.43 -34.07 -2.75
C LYS A 21 1.20 -34.66 -3.43
N LYS A 22 1.36 -35.09 -4.68
CA LYS A 22 0.34 -35.87 -5.41
C LYS A 22 0.80 -37.30 -5.53
N THR A 23 -0.03 -38.23 -5.11
CA THR A 23 0.14 -39.66 -5.38
C THR A 23 -0.51 -39.98 -6.72
N ASP A 24 0.23 -40.59 -7.62
CA ASP A 24 -0.31 -41.13 -8.86
C ASP A 24 -1.01 -42.48 -8.59
N SER A 25 -1.84 -42.92 -9.55
CA SER A 25 -2.56 -44.19 -9.49
C SER A 25 -1.65 -45.42 -9.52
N HIS A 26 -0.36 -45.25 -9.84
CA HIS A 26 0.65 -46.31 -9.90
C HIS A 26 1.52 -46.36 -8.63
N GLY A 27 1.19 -45.58 -7.59
CA GLY A 27 1.88 -45.58 -6.30
C GLY A 27 3.11 -44.66 -6.23
N GLY A 28 3.44 -43.95 -7.30
CA GLY A 28 4.47 -42.92 -7.30
C GLY A 28 3.98 -41.63 -6.62
N ALA A 29 4.90 -40.93 -5.97
CA ALA A 29 4.63 -39.61 -5.39
C ALA A 29 5.40 -38.54 -6.14
N THR A 30 4.70 -37.52 -6.60
CA THR A 30 5.28 -36.35 -7.25
C THR A 30 4.99 -35.10 -6.42
N TRP A 31 5.96 -34.19 -6.39
CA TRP A 31 5.79 -32.88 -5.76
C TRP A 31 5.52 -31.84 -6.84
N ARG A 32 4.51 -31.00 -6.63
CA ARG A 32 4.21 -29.89 -7.55
C ARG A 32 4.02 -28.61 -6.76
N ALA A 33 4.74 -27.57 -7.17
CA ALA A 33 4.51 -26.21 -6.68
C ALA A 33 3.27 -25.62 -7.35
N LYS A 34 2.41 -24.97 -6.57
CA LYS A 34 1.29 -24.17 -7.06
C LYS A 34 1.40 -22.74 -6.50
N PRO A 35 1.17 -21.70 -7.33
CA PRO A 35 1.04 -20.35 -6.83
C PRO A 35 -0.27 -20.23 -6.04
N VAL A 36 -0.17 -19.68 -4.83
CA VAL A 36 -1.29 -19.40 -3.95
C VAL A 36 -1.23 -17.92 -3.59
N TRP A 37 -2.36 -17.25 -3.70
CA TRP A 37 -2.50 -15.89 -3.21
C TRP A 37 -2.80 -15.94 -1.72
N GLU A 38 -2.01 -15.25 -0.91
CA GLU A 38 -2.23 -15.09 0.52
C GLU A 38 -1.96 -13.66 0.95
N PHE A 39 -2.64 -13.20 2.01
CA PHE A 39 -2.17 -12.02 2.71
C PHE A 39 -1.07 -12.42 3.67
N SER A 40 -0.11 -11.52 3.88
CA SER A 40 0.83 -11.70 4.97
C SER A 40 0.08 -11.87 6.29
N HIS A 41 0.46 -12.89 7.07
CA HIS A 41 -0.05 -13.09 8.43
C HIS A 41 0.58 -12.09 9.42
N LEU A 42 1.53 -11.25 8.99
CA LEU A 42 2.21 -10.28 9.83
C LEU A 42 1.31 -9.13 10.30
N PHE A 43 0.08 -9.04 9.80
CA PHE A 43 -0.90 -8.08 10.25
C PHE A 43 -1.71 -8.69 11.42
N SER A 44 -1.29 -8.43 12.65
CA SER A 44 -2.16 -8.55 13.82
C SER A 44 -3.12 -7.36 13.87
N SER A 45 -4.21 -7.48 14.65
CA SER A 45 -4.98 -6.30 15.02
C SER A 45 -4.05 -5.30 15.72
N VAL A 46 -4.18 -4.03 15.36
CA VAL A 46 -3.55 -2.96 16.12
C VAL A 46 -4.43 -2.68 17.32
N ASP A 47 -4.02 -3.16 18.49
CA ASP A 47 -4.82 -3.02 19.72
C ASP A 47 -4.73 -1.60 20.29
N SER A 48 -3.66 -0.87 19.98
CA SER A 48 -3.43 0.50 20.44
C SER A 48 -2.43 1.26 19.57
N TRP A 49 -2.59 2.59 19.54
CA TRP A 49 -1.66 3.51 18.89
C TRP A 49 -0.93 4.31 19.97
N HIS A 50 0.39 4.39 19.84
CA HIS A 50 1.23 5.12 20.78
C HIS A 50 2.23 5.98 20.02
N MET A 51 2.49 7.17 20.55
CA MET A 51 3.71 7.90 20.20
C MET A 51 4.85 7.23 20.94
N ALA A 52 5.73 6.56 20.20
CA ALA A 52 6.96 6.06 20.77
C ALA A 52 7.85 7.26 21.13
N ASP A 53 8.46 7.23 22.32
CA ASP A 53 9.45 8.23 22.75
C ASP A 53 10.80 7.94 22.08
N ILE A 54 10.78 7.89 20.75
CA ILE A 54 11.93 7.66 19.90
C ILE A 54 12.22 9.01 19.24
N PRO A 55 13.47 9.51 19.33
CA PRO A 55 13.85 10.73 18.64
C PRO A 55 13.47 10.64 17.17
N PRO A 56 12.89 11.70 16.58
CA PRO A 56 12.49 11.66 15.19
C PRO A 56 13.71 11.38 14.31
N ILE A 57 13.50 10.69 13.20
CA ILE A 57 14.57 10.37 12.24
C ILE A 57 15.35 11.64 11.84
N SER A 58 14.70 12.81 11.81
CA SER A 58 15.33 14.10 11.55
C SER A 58 16.48 14.46 12.50
N VAL A 59 16.47 14.01 13.76
CA VAL A 59 17.57 14.20 14.70
C VAL A 59 18.76 13.32 14.31
N HIS A 60 18.51 12.06 13.98
CA HIS A 60 19.54 11.14 13.51
C HIS A 60 20.16 11.61 12.18
N LEU A 61 19.35 12.06 11.22
CA LEU A 61 19.82 12.52 9.90
C LEU A 61 20.80 13.70 10.00
N LYS A 62 20.74 14.52 11.06
CA LYS A 62 21.71 15.62 11.29
C LYS A 62 23.12 15.13 11.59
N VAL A 63 23.26 13.94 12.19
CA VAL A 63 24.55 13.40 12.65
C VAL A 63 24.97 12.15 11.88
N CYS A 64 24.13 11.66 10.97
CA CYS A 64 24.35 10.40 10.29
C CYS A 64 25.45 10.53 9.23
N PRO A 65 26.56 9.77 9.35
CA PRO A 65 27.68 9.83 8.41
C PRO A 65 27.32 9.27 7.02
N TYR A 66 26.20 8.56 6.91
CA TYR A 66 25.70 7.96 5.66
C TYR A 66 24.55 8.76 5.04
N TYR A 67 24.11 9.86 5.66
CA TYR A 67 22.99 10.63 5.13
C TYR A 67 23.47 11.53 3.98
N GLN A 68 23.16 11.12 2.76
CA GLN A 68 23.41 11.91 1.56
C GLN A 68 22.13 12.62 1.14
N THR A 69 22.09 13.95 1.30
CA THR A 69 20.98 14.77 0.81
C THR A 69 21.13 14.99 -0.70
N SER A 70 20.17 14.53 -1.49
CA SER A 70 20.01 15.03 -2.85
C SER A 70 19.49 16.46 -2.79
N LEU A 71 20.18 17.40 -3.44
CA LEU A 71 19.61 18.73 -3.69
C LEU A 71 18.31 18.55 -4.48
N LEU A 72 17.30 19.34 -4.16
CA LEU A 72 16.04 19.38 -4.90
C LEU A 72 16.38 19.65 -6.37
N SER A 73 16.24 18.60 -7.19
CA SER A 73 16.14 18.73 -8.63
C SER A 73 14.88 19.53 -8.96
N GLU A 74 14.84 20.11 -10.15
CA GLU A 74 13.66 20.83 -10.64
C GLU A 74 12.37 20.03 -10.33
N PRO A 75 11.27 20.69 -9.95
CA PRO A 75 10.03 20.01 -9.61
C PRO A 75 9.63 19.00 -10.68
N VAL A 76 9.57 17.72 -10.31
CA VAL A 76 9.11 16.66 -11.21
C VAL A 76 7.59 16.64 -11.18
N ALA A 77 6.96 16.72 -12.35
CA ALA A 77 5.52 16.59 -12.47
C ALA A 77 5.07 15.20 -11.98
N LEU A 78 4.18 15.17 -10.99
CA LEU A 78 3.59 13.93 -10.52
C LEU A 78 2.62 13.37 -11.56
N SER A 79 2.45 12.05 -11.58
CA SER A 79 1.46 11.39 -12.42
C SER A 79 0.07 11.98 -12.13
N GLY A 80 -0.58 12.58 -13.13
CA GLY A 80 -1.84 13.32 -13.00
C GLY A 80 -1.72 14.85 -13.00
N MET A 81 -0.49 15.40 -13.03
CA MET A 81 -0.25 16.85 -13.20
C MET A 81 -0.15 17.27 -14.68
N SER A 82 0.19 16.34 -15.59
CA SER A 82 0.05 16.56 -17.03
C SER A 82 -1.41 16.39 -17.44
N ASP A 83 -2.08 17.54 -17.57
CA ASP A 83 -2.89 17.93 -18.72
C ASP A 83 -3.86 19.01 -18.25
N ARG A 84 -3.41 20.25 -18.39
CA ARG A 84 -4.30 21.42 -18.45
C ARG A 84 -4.63 21.73 -19.90
N GLN A 85 -4.88 20.69 -20.71
CA GLN A 85 -5.37 20.86 -22.07
C GLN A 85 -6.91 20.87 -22.04
N GLU A 86 -7.41 22.10 -22.00
CA GLU A 86 -8.61 22.58 -22.70
C GLU A 86 -9.60 21.48 -23.14
N GLY A 87 -10.71 21.30 -22.41
CA GLY A 87 -11.83 20.53 -22.94
C GLY A 87 -12.65 19.67 -21.97
N SER A 88 -12.80 20.04 -20.70
CA SER A 88 -13.99 19.72 -19.90
C SER A 88 -13.86 20.40 -18.54
N GLN A 89 -14.66 21.44 -18.31
CA GLN A 89 -14.89 21.99 -16.98
C GLN A 89 -15.71 20.98 -16.18
N GLU A 90 -15.12 19.86 -15.79
CA GLU A 90 -15.67 19.09 -14.69
C GLU A 90 -15.18 19.78 -13.41
N GLU A 91 -16.11 20.51 -12.80
CA GLU A 91 -15.98 21.32 -11.60
C GLU A 91 -15.14 20.58 -10.54
N ARG A 92 -13.83 20.81 -10.49
CA ARG A 92 -12.91 20.21 -9.51
C ARG A 92 -13.22 20.79 -8.14
N ARG A 93 -14.27 20.27 -7.51
CA ARG A 93 -14.67 20.63 -6.14
C ARG A 93 -13.49 20.37 -5.23
N SER A 94 -13.03 21.42 -4.55
CA SER A 94 -11.96 21.32 -3.58
C SER A 94 -12.41 20.42 -2.44
N LEU A 95 -11.48 19.67 -1.83
CA LEU A 95 -11.77 18.97 -0.58
C LEU A 95 -12.29 19.94 0.49
N VAL A 96 -11.85 21.21 0.44
CA VAL A 96 -12.34 22.28 1.31
C VAL A 96 -13.85 22.52 1.09
N ASP A 97 -14.34 22.48 -0.14
CA ASP A 97 -15.76 22.66 -0.46
C ASP A 97 -16.62 21.50 0.09
N HIS A 98 -16.08 20.28 0.05
CA HIS A 98 -16.71 19.11 0.66
C HIS A 98 -16.85 19.27 2.19
N PHE A 99 -15.79 19.74 2.86
CA PHE A 99 -15.82 19.95 4.31
C PHE A 99 -16.68 21.14 4.73
N ALA A 100 -16.80 22.17 3.90
CA ALA A 100 -17.66 23.33 4.17
C ALA A 100 -19.15 22.97 4.13
N ARG A 101 -19.59 22.12 3.18
CA ARG A 101 -20.99 21.65 3.12
C ARG A 101 -21.40 20.82 4.32
N ASN A 102 -20.51 19.99 4.85
CA ASN A 102 -20.81 19.15 6.01
C ASN A 102 -20.97 19.93 7.33
N ARG A 103 -20.58 21.22 7.37
CA ARG A 103 -20.81 22.09 8.55
C ARG A 103 -22.14 22.83 8.51
N LEU A 104 -22.81 22.88 7.35
CA LEU A 104 -24.09 23.59 7.16
C LEU A 104 -25.31 22.67 7.29
N GLN A 105 -25.10 21.39 7.64
CA GLN A 105 -26.16 20.39 7.84
C GLN A 105 -26.26 19.88 9.30
N GLN A 106 -25.71 20.63 10.26
CA GLN A 106 -25.96 20.44 11.70
C GLN A 106 -26.73 21.63 12.26
#